data_AF-A0A9D6SCW2-F1
#
_entry.id   AF-A0A9D6SCW2-F1
#
_cell.length_a   1.000
_cell.length_b   1.000
_cell.length_c   1.000
_cell.angle_alpha   90.00
_cell.angle_beta   90.00
_cell.angle_gamma   90.00
#
_symmetry.space_group_name_H-M   'P 1'
#
loop_
_entity.id
_entity.type
_entity.pdbx_description
1 polymer ?
#
loop_
_entity_poly.entity_id
_entity_poly.type
_entity_poly.pdbx_seq_one_letter_code
_entity_poly.pdbx_strand_id
1 'polypeptide(L)' 'LRVEGKVAGRGTGRTKKAAEQEAASRALERLEHPPHRPSRRRGRKAAPPD' A
#
# COMPACT_ATOMS: atom_id res chain seq x y z
N LEU A 1 4.04 -10.38 -0.46
CA LEU A 1 3.24 -10.79 -1.63
C LEU A 1 3.33 -9.74 -2.73
N ARG A 2 3.53 -10.16 -3.99
CA ARG A 2 3.51 -9.27 -5.17
C ARG A 2 2.42 -9.72 -6.13
N VAL A 3 1.65 -8.77 -6.67
CA VAL A 3 0.65 -8.96 -7.71
C VAL A 3 0.95 -7.92 -8.80
N GLU A 4 1.07 -8.36 -10.06
CA GLU A 4 1.43 -7.47 -11.20
C GLU A 4 2.70 -6.65 -10.98
N GLY A 5 3.73 -7.25 -10.37
CA GLY A 5 5.00 -6.58 -10.06
C GLY A 5 4.94 -5.56 -8.92
N LYS A 6 3.76 -5.27 -8.36
CA LYS A 6 3.58 -4.34 -7.23
C LYS A 6 3.45 -5.12 -5.93
N VAL A 7 4.01 -4.58 -4.84
CA VAL A 7 3.85 -5.16 -3.51
C VAL A 7 2.42 -4.96 -3.05
N ALA A 8 1.60 -6.01 -3.16
CA ALA A 8 0.19 -5.99 -2.80
C ALA A 8 0.01 -6.01 -1.28
N GLY A 9 0.79 -6.82 -0.56
CA GLY A 9 0.70 -6.94 0.89
C GLY A 9 2.02 -7.37 1.53
N ARG A 10 2.26 -6.86 2.74
CA ARG A 10 3.36 -7.25 3.63
C ARG A 10 2.74 -7.83 4.89
N GLY A 11 3.20 -9.00 5.30
CA GLY A 11 2.78 -9.64 6.53
C GLY A 11 3.98 -9.98 7.38
N THR A 12 3.73 -10.06 8.66
CA THR A 12 4.67 -10.39 9.72
C THR A 12 4.14 -11.59 10.48
N GLY A 13 5.01 -12.34 11.14
CA GLY A 13 4.54 -13.50 11.88
C GLY A 13 5.68 -14.26 12.49
N ARG A 14 5.37 -15.02 13.54
CA ARG A 14 6.35 -15.90 14.21
C ARG A 14 6.83 -17.03 13.30
N THR A 15 6.06 -17.36 12.26
CA THR A 15 6.42 -18.35 11.24
C THR A 15 6.25 -17.75 9.84
N LYS A 16 6.96 -18.32 8.86
CA LYS A 16 6.84 -17.92 7.45
C LYS A 16 5.40 -18.04 6.95
N LYS A 17 4.69 -19.11 7.34
CA LYS A 17 3.29 -19.35 6.99
C LYS A 17 2.37 -18.25 7.54
N ALA A 18 2.57 -17.82 8.78
CA ALA A 18 1.80 -16.72 9.36
C ALA A 18 2.06 -15.39 8.62
N ALA A 19 3.33 -15.09 8.32
CA ALA A 19 3.70 -13.89 7.59
C ALA A 19 3.11 -13.86 6.17
N GLU A 20 3.06 -15.01 5.50
CA GLU A 20 2.43 -15.14 4.17
C GLU A 20 0.92 -14.95 4.25
N GLN A 21 0.26 -15.57 5.23
CA GLN A 21 -1.19 -15.46 5.43
C GLN A 21 -1.60 -14.01 5.76
N GLU A 22 -0.82 -13.31 6.58
CA GLU A 22 -1.05 -11.88 6.83
C GLU A 22 -0.78 -11.04 5.56
N ALA A 23 0.27 -11.35 4.80
CA ALA A 23 0.56 -10.66 3.55
C ALA A 23 -0.55 -10.84 2.51
N ALA A 24 -1.18 -12.02 2.46
CA ALA A 24 -2.31 -12.33 1.61
C ALA A 24 -3.58 -11.58 2.06
N SER A 25 -3.90 -11.59 3.36
CA SER A 25 -5.05 -10.86 3.91
C SER A 25 -4.97 -9.37 3.62
N ARG A 26 -3.81 -8.74 3.87
CA ARG A 26 -3.62 -7.31 3.56
C ARG A 26 -3.67 -7.00 2.07
N ALA A 27 -3.31 -7.95 1.21
CA ALA A 27 -3.42 -7.77 -0.24
C ALA A 27 -4.88 -7.83 -0.70
N LEU A 28 -5.69 -8.74 -0.14
CA LEU A 28 -7.13 -8.83 -0.39
C LEU A 28 -7.86 -7.59 0.09
N GLU A 29 -7.58 -7.13 1.31
CA GLU A 29 -8.17 -5.91 1.88
C GLU A 29 -7.93 -4.69 0.96
N ARG A 30 -6.72 -4.57 0.39
CA ARG A 30 -6.39 -3.50 -0.56
C ARG A 30 -7.04 -3.65 -1.93
N LEU A 31 -7.45 -4.86 -2.29
CA LEU A 31 -8.16 -5.12 -3.54
C LEU A 31 -9.65 -4.77 -3.38
N GLU A 32 -10.26 -5.16 -2.26
CA GLU A 32 -11.65 -4.87 -1.93
C GLU A 32 -11.86 -3.40 -1.55
N HIS A 33 -10.92 -2.84 -0.79
CA HIS A 33 -10.86 -1.44 -0.42
C HIS A 33 -9.62 -0.79 -1.05
N PRO A 34 -9.67 -0.46 -2.35
CA PRO A 34 -8.57 0.25 -3.00
C PRO A 34 -8.29 1.53 -2.21
N PRO A 35 -7.03 1.78 -1.80
CA PRO A 35 -6.73 2.99 -1.06
C PRO A 35 -7.18 4.17 -1.91
N HIS A 36 -8.06 5.00 -1.34
CA HIS A 36 -8.55 6.20 -1.97
C HIS A 36 -7.32 7.00 -2.37
N ARG A 37 -6.99 7.02 -3.67
CA ARG A 37 -5.80 7.72 -4.16
C ARG A 37 -6.06 9.16 -3.78
N PRO A 38 -5.31 9.77 -2.83
CA PRO A 38 -5.41 11.21 -2.68
C PRO A 38 -5.02 11.72 -4.05
N SER A 39 -5.98 12.38 -4.71
CA SER A 39 -5.69 13.06 -5.96
C SER A 39 -4.45 13.87 -5.67
N ARG A 40 -3.34 13.58 -6.36
CA ARG A 40 -2.15 14.41 -6.27
C ARG A 40 -2.55 15.74 -6.90
N ARG A 41 -3.29 16.56 -6.15
CA ARG A 41 -3.36 17.99 -6.36
C ARG A 41 -1.91 18.39 -6.19
N ARG A 42 -1.24 18.59 -7.32
CA ARG A 42 0.13 19.05 -7.40
C ARG A 42 0.17 20.30 -6.55
N GLY A 43 0.60 20.15 -5.30
CA GLY A 43 1.02 21.25 -4.47
C GLY A 43 2.20 21.84 -5.22
N ARG A 44 1.91 22.88 -6.01
CA ARG A 44 2.91 23.84 -6.45
C ARG A 44 3.72 24.14 -5.20
N LYS A 45 5.01 23.83 -5.25
CA LYS A 45 5.96 24.21 -4.22
C LYS A 45 5.75 25.71 -3.94
N ALA A 46 5.71 26.04 -2.66
CA ALA A 46 5.67 27.42 -2.19
C ALA A 46 6.73 28.26 -2.89
N ALA A 47 6.33 29.43 -3.39
CA ALA A 47 7.22 30.56 -3.62
C ALA A 47 6.84 31.60 -2.55
N PRO A 48 7.78 32.06 -1.70
CA PRO A 48 7.52 33.18 -0.79
C PRO A 48 7.41 34.48 -1.61
N PRO A 49 6.52 35.42 -1.25
CA PRO A 49 6.56 36.77 -1.81
C PRO A 49 7.70 37.58 -1.18
N ASP A 50 8.43 38.33 -2.02
CA ASP A 50 9.36 39.40 -1.63
C ASP A 50 8.64 40.61 -1.02
#